data_AF-J9EPZ0-F1
#
_entry.id   AF-J9EPZ0-F1
#
_cell.length_a   1.000
_cell.length_b   1.000
_cell.length_c   1.000
_cell.angle_alpha   90.00
_cell.angle_beta   90.00
_cell.angle_gamma   90.00
#
_symmetry.space_group_name_H-M   'P 1'
#
loop_
_entity.id
_entity.type
_entity.pdbx_description
1 polymer ?
#
loop_
_entity_poly.entity_id
_entity_poly.type
_entity_poly.pdbx_seq_one_letter_code
_entity_poly.pdbx_strand_id
1 'polypeptide(L)'
;MTASVVERLVNAIHLSAAPPKPNSLLVFVFSSHANSSAVHDFIIGDEPIALFRPELEKLQRILHFPEELAFQLSATEYELFYRMQPIDYVHYVSCDLTSVPVANNPSPVQNLVKRLSEISSWVTHLILSMPTSEERKTTLISIFRMIDTCWNIG
;
A
#
# COMPACT_ATOMS: atom_id res chain seq x y z
N MET A 1 19.64 -9.66 -11.10
CA MET A 1 18.20 -9.56 -11.48
C MET A 1 17.48 -8.37 -10.83
N THR A 2 18.07 -7.72 -9.81
CA THR A 2 17.48 -6.61 -9.04
C THR A 2 17.52 -5.24 -9.74
N ALA A 3 18.54 -4.96 -10.56
CA ALA A 3 18.62 -3.71 -11.35
C ALA A 3 17.42 -3.48 -12.27
N SER A 4 16.83 -4.56 -12.81
CA SER A 4 15.74 -4.51 -13.78
C SER A 4 14.45 -3.89 -13.21
N VAL A 5 14.10 -4.15 -11.95
CA VAL A 5 12.82 -3.67 -11.40
C VAL A 5 12.91 -2.19 -11.04
N VAL A 6 14.01 -1.77 -10.41
CA VAL A 6 14.26 -0.36 -10.07
C VAL A 6 14.46 0.47 -11.33
N GLU A 7 15.24 0.01 -12.31
CA GLU A 7 15.37 0.69 -13.62
C GLU A 7 14.03 0.78 -14.34
N ARG A 8 13.18 -0.26 -14.27
CA ARG A 8 11.84 -0.23 -14.88
C ARG A 8 10.92 0.78 -14.21
N LEU A 9 10.99 0.92 -12.89
CA LEU A 9 10.19 1.90 -12.15
C LEU A 9 10.68 3.33 -12.43
N VAL A 10 12.00 3.54 -12.41
CA VAL A 10 12.62 4.82 -12.76
C VAL A 10 12.31 5.22 -14.20
N ASN A 11 12.40 4.30 -15.16
CA ASN A 11 12.02 4.55 -16.56
C ASN A 11 10.52 4.81 -16.73
N ALA A 12 9.65 4.21 -15.92
CA ALA A 12 8.22 4.48 -15.94
C ALA A 12 7.89 5.88 -15.40
N ILE A 13 8.66 6.39 -14.43
CA ILE A 13 8.48 7.73 -13.85
C ILE A 13 9.10 8.82 -14.75
N HIS A 14 10.18 8.52 -15.48
CA HIS A 14 10.88 9.47 -16.35
C HIS A 14 10.24 9.64 -17.75
N LEU A 15 9.18 8.90 -18.08
CA LEU A 15 8.40 9.02 -19.33
C LEU A 15 6.98 9.58 -19.09
N SER A 16 6.86 10.67 -18.34
CA SER A 16 5.63 11.46 -18.29
C SER A 16 5.46 12.31 -19.56
N ALA A 17 5.23 11.66 -20.70
CA ALA A 17 4.78 12.31 -21.95
C ALA A 17 3.96 11.38 -22.89
N ALA A 18 3.74 10.11 -22.54
CA ALA A 18 3.03 9.15 -23.39
C ALA A 18 1.89 8.45 -22.63
N PRO A 19 0.73 8.21 -23.28
CA PRO A 19 -0.43 7.61 -22.62
C PRO A 19 -0.13 6.17 -22.15
N PRO A 20 -0.57 5.77 -20.95
CA PRO A 20 -0.26 4.45 -20.40
C PRO A 20 -0.97 3.33 -21.18
N LYS A 21 -0.22 2.27 -21.49
CA LYS A 21 -0.74 1.07 -22.17
C LYS A 21 -1.76 0.33 -21.27
N PRO A 22 -2.81 -0.29 -21.85
CA PRO A 22 -3.93 -0.89 -21.12
C PRO A 22 -3.56 -2.09 -20.22
N ASN A 23 -2.31 -2.58 -20.30
CA ASN A 23 -1.86 -3.79 -19.58
C ASN A 23 -0.76 -3.47 -18.54
N SER A 24 -0.61 -2.20 -18.15
CA SER A 24 0.38 -1.78 -17.16
C SER A 24 -0.19 -1.98 -15.73
N LEU A 25 0.66 -2.35 -14.77
CA LEU A 25 0.29 -2.50 -13.34
C LEU A 25 -0.47 -1.28 -12.79
N LEU A 26 -0.24 -0.10 -13.38
CA LEU A 26 -1.02 1.11 -13.10
C LEU A 26 -2.53 0.92 -13.33
N VAL A 27 -2.96 0.26 -14.42
CA VAL A 27 -4.38 0.03 -14.73
C VAL A 27 -5.04 -0.83 -13.64
N PHE A 28 -4.32 -1.77 -13.04
CA PHE A 28 -4.87 -2.62 -11.97
C PHE A 28 -5.05 -1.87 -10.64
N VAL A 29 -4.12 -0.96 -10.32
CA VAL A 29 -4.22 -0.08 -9.14
C VAL A 29 -5.30 0.99 -9.31
N PHE A 30 -5.49 1.50 -10.54
CA PHE A 30 -6.52 2.49 -10.85
C PHE A 30 -7.93 1.90 -11.02
N SER A 31 -8.07 0.63 -11.43
CA SER A 31 -9.39 0.01 -11.67
C SER A 31 -10.14 -0.38 -10.40
N SER A 32 -9.44 -0.54 -9.27
CA SER A 32 -10.07 -0.88 -7.98
C SER A 32 -10.67 0.32 -7.25
N HIS A 33 -10.50 1.55 -7.76
CA HIS A 33 -10.98 2.79 -7.14
C HIS A 33 -12.02 3.57 -7.97
N ALA A 34 -12.44 3.06 -9.14
CA ALA A 34 -13.34 3.78 -10.04
C ALA A 34 -14.85 3.52 -9.82
N ASN A 35 -15.23 2.65 -8.88
CA ASN A 35 -16.61 2.28 -8.60
C ASN A 35 -17.05 2.62 -7.17
N SER A 36 -17.02 3.91 -6.78
CA SER A 36 -17.92 4.41 -5.73
C SER A 36 -18.06 5.92 -5.81
N SER A 37 -19.05 6.34 -6.59
CA SER A 37 -19.57 7.69 -6.68
C SER A 37 -20.67 7.88 -5.63
N ALA A 38 -20.39 8.64 -4.56
CA ALA A 38 -21.32 9.44 -3.74
C ALA A 38 -20.61 9.82 -2.41
N VAL A 39 -20.00 10.99 -2.29
CA VAL A 39 -20.60 12.15 -1.59
C VAL A 39 -21.86 11.82 -0.78
N HIS A 40 -21.70 11.47 0.50
CA HIS A 40 -22.48 12.05 1.61
C HIS A 40 -21.93 11.58 2.97
N ASP A 41 -21.89 12.50 3.93
CA ASP A 41 -21.78 12.24 5.37
C ASP A 41 -22.53 10.97 5.79
N PHE A 42 -21.86 10.01 6.43
CA PHE A 42 -22.51 9.25 7.51
C PHE A 42 -21.52 8.52 8.43
N ILE A 43 -21.53 8.94 9.70
CA ILE A 43 -21.08 8.18 10.85
C ILE A 43 -22.04 7.00 11.05
N ILE A 44 -21.60 5.76 10.81
CA ILE A 44 -22.19 4.55 11.39
C ILE A 44 -21.05 3.71 11.93
N GLY A 45 -21.14 3.37 13.22
CA GLY A 45 -20.68 2.09 13.76
C GLY A 45 -19.29 1.61 13.34
N ASP A 46 -18.28 2.10 14.04
CA ASP A 46 -17.20 1.29 14.63
C ASP A 46 -16.62 0.14 13.77
N GLU A 47 -16.11 0.43 12.57
CA GLU A 47 -14.92 -0.25 12.04
C GLU A 47 -14.26 0.60 10.94
N PRO A 48 -12.93 0.82 10.98
CA PRO A 48 -12.32 1.97 10.33
C PRO A 48 -12.13 1.67 8.84
N ILE A 49 -12.69 2.52 7.98
CA ILE A 49 -12.42 2.53 6.52
C ILE A 49 -10.90 2.64 6.24
N ALA A 50 -10.10 3.05 7.23
CA ALA A 50 -8.64 2.96 7.21
C ALA A 50 -8.09 2.48 8.56
N LEU A 51 -7.86 1.16 8.67
CA LEU A 51 -7.43 0.50 9.91
C LEU A 51 -5.99 0.84 10.28
N PHE A 52 -5.14 1.09 9.29
CA PHE A 52 -3.71 1.32 9.45
C PHE A 52 -3.33 2.79 9.24
N ARG A 53 -4.24 3.64 8.76
CA ARG A 53 -3.99 5.08 8.56
C ARG A 53 -3.34 5.79 9.75
N PRO A 54 -3.75 5.62 11.02
CA PRO A 54 -3.09 6.31 12.14
C PRO A 54 -1.61 5.92 12.31
N GLU A 55 -1.28 4.65 12.05
CA GLU A 55 0.10 4.16 12.03
C GLU A 55 0.84 4.77 10.83
N LEU A 56 0.27 4.76 9.63
CA LEU A 56 0.87 5.34 8.42
C LEU A 56 1.13 6.86 8.54
N GLU A 57 0.24 7.60 9.21
CA GLU A 57 0.44 9.02 9.52
C GLU A 57 1.60 9.24 10.51
N LYS A 58 1.77 8.33 11.48
CA LYS A 58 2.95 8.33 12.36
C LYS A 58 4.22 8.04 11.57
N LEU A 59 4.18 7.07 10.66
CA LEU A 59 5.30 6.66 9.81
C LEU A 59 5.72 7.76 8.82
N GLN A 60 4.76 8.54 8.30
CA GLN A 60 5.07 9.67 7.42
C GLN A 60 6.02 10.69 8.08
N ARG A 61 5.96 10.86 9.41
CA ARG A 61 6.86 11.77 10.14
C ARG A 61 8.32 11.30 10.16
N ILE A 62 8.57 10.00 10.01
CA ILE A 62 9.92 9.40 10.02
C ILE A 62 10.42 9.08 8.61
N LEU A 63 9.80 9.60 7.54
CA LEU A 63 10.19 9.33 6.16
C LEU A 63 11.66 9.66 5.85
N HIS A 64 12.27 10.57 6.61
CA HIS A 64 13.69 10.93 6.51
C HIS A 64 14.65 9.90 7.12
N PHE A 65 14.14 8.87 7.82
CA PHE A 65 14.86 7.70 8.33
C PHE A 65 14.30 6.43 7.66
N PRO A 66 14.67 6.14 6.40
CA PRO A 66 14.08 5.06 5.63
C PRO A 66 14.27 3.68 6.26
N GLU A 67 15.35 3.46 7.02
CA GLU A 67 15.63 2.20 7.70
C GLU A 67 14.66 1.95 8.86
N GLU A 68 14.41 2.97 9.68
CA GLU A 68 13.44 2.89 10.79
C GLU A 68 12.01 2.77 10.27
N LEU A 69 11.70 3.47 9.17
CA LEU A 69 10.42 3.36 8.49
C LEU A 69 10.18 1.93 7.98
N ALA A 70 11.17 1.35 7.31
CA ALA A 70 11.11 -0.04 6.84
C ALA A 70 10.94 -1.02 8.01
N PHE A 71 11.69 -0.82 9.10
CA PHE A 71 11.60 -1.66 10.29
C PHE A 71 10.19 -1.64 10.92
N GLN A 72 9.59 -0.46 11.10
CA GLN A 72 8.25 -0.36 11.70
C GLN A 72 7.13 -0.90 10.79
N LEU A 73 7.24 -0.68 9.48
CA LEU A 73 6.34 -1.32 8.51
C LEU A 73 6.45 -2.85 8.66
N SER A 74 7.66 -3.39 8.47
CA SER A 74 7.91 -4.83 8.49
C SER A 74 7.49 -5.47 9.82
N ALA A 75 7.70 -4.80 10.95
CA ALA A 75 7.25 -5.29 12.26
C ALA A 75 5.73 -5.53 12.29
N THR A 76 4.95 -4.61 11.74
CA THR A 76 3.49 -4.73 11.67
C THR A 76 3.06 -5.77 10.63
N GLU A 77 3.74 -5.86 9.49
CA GLU A 77 3.49 -6.94 8.52
C GLU A 77 3.75 -8.32 9.12
N TYR A 78 4.85 -8.49 9.86
CA TYR A 78 5.14 -9.74 10.55
C TYR A 78 4.09 -10.06 11.61
N GLU A 79 3.67 -9.09 12.42
CA GLU A 79 2.62 -9.30 13.42
C GLU A 79 1.32 -9.80 12.79
N LEU A 80 0.91 -9.23 11.67
CA LEU A 80 -0.30 -9.64 10.95
C LEU A 80 -0.14 -11.02 10.29
N PHE A 81 1.01 -11.26 9.66
CA PHE A 81 1.29 -12.52 8.99
C PHE A 81 1.38 -13.69 9.98
N TYR A 82 2.09 -13.53 11.10
CA TYR A 82 2.26 -14.58 12.10
C TYR A 82 1.03 -14.81 12.99
N ARG A 83 0.06 -13.89 13.00
CA ARG A 83 -1.26 -14.12 13.62
C ARG A 83 -2.16 -15.04 12.79
N MET A 84 -1.89 -15.22 11.51
CA MET A 84 -2.69 -16.04 10.61
C MET A 84 -2.33 -17.52 10.74
N GLN A 85 -3.34 -18.39 10.78
CA GLN A 85 -3.18 -19.81 10.62
C GLN A 85 -3.27 -20.20 9.13
N PRO A 86 -2.57 -21.26 8.67
CA PRO A 86 -2.69 -21.71 7.28
C PRO A 86 -4.13 -22.01 6.82
N ILE A 87 -4.99 -22.45 7.75
CA ILE A 87 -6.41 -22.71 7.48
C ILE A 87 -7.19 -21.43 7.14
N ASP A 88 -6.77 -20.27 7.65
CA ASP A 88 -7.45 -18.99 7.39
C ASP A 88 -7.39 -18.65 5.90
N TYR A 89 -6.25 -18.92 5.24
CA TYR A 89 -6.12 -18.74 3.80
C TYR A 89 -7.01 -19.72 3.00
N VAL A 90 -7.06 -20.98 3.43
CA VAL A 90 -7.93 -21.98 2.78
C VAL A 90 -9.39 -21.58 2.90
N HIS A 91 -9.85 -21.16 4.09
CA HIS A 91 -11.20 -20.66 4.30
C HIS A 91 -11.46 -19.39 3.49
N TYR A 92 -10.51 -18.45 3.47
CA TYR A 92 -10.61 -17.21 2.71
C TYR A 92 -10.87 -17.45 1.22
N VAL A 93 -10.16 -18.40 0.61
CA VAL A 93 -10.35 -18.74 -0.81
C VAL A 93 -11.57 -19.65 -1.02
N SER A 94 -11.80 -20.62 -0.14
CA SER A 94 -12.85 -21.64 -0.34
C SER A 94 -14.27 -21.11 -0.10
N CYS A 95 -14.43 -20.16 0.82
CA CYS A 95 -15.71 -19.54 1.14
C CYS A 95 -15.99 -18.29 0.29
N ASP A 96 -15.20 -18.03 -0.75
CA ASP A 96 -15.28 -16.83 -1.60
C ASP A 96 -15.31 -15.52 -0.79
N LEU A 97 -14.53 -15.47 0.30
CA LEU A 97 -14.48 -14.31 1.19
C LEU A 97 -13.87 -13.07 0.53
N THR A 98 -13.27 -13.22 -0.65
CA THR A 98 -12.77 -12.13 -1.50
C THR A 98 -13.90 -11.22 -2.02
N SER A 99 -15.12 -11.74 -2.16
CA SER A 99 -16.29 -11.00 -2.63
C SER A 99 -17.09 -10.37 -1.49
N VAL A 100 -16.81 -10.76 -0.24
CA VAL A 100 -17.49 -10.25 0.95
C VAL A 100 -16.88 -8.89 1.34
N PRO A 101 -17.69 -7.84 1.53
CA PRO A 101 -17.21 -6.54 1.99
C PRO A 101 -16.45 -6.65 3.32
N VAL A 102 -15.35 -5.89 3.46
CA VAL A 102 -14.42 -5.94 4.60
C VAL A 102 -15.11 -5.91 5.96
N ALA A 103 -16.15 -5.08 6.11
CA ALA A 103 -16.92 -4.93 7.36
C ALA A 103 -17.60 -6.23 7.83
N ASN A 104 -17.82 -7.19 6.92
CA ASN A 104 -18.51 -8.45 7.21
C ASN A 104 -17.55 -9.66 7.18
N ASN A 105 -16.24 -9.42 7.04
CA ASN A 105 -15.24 -10.46 6.86
C ASN A 105 -14.01 -10.21 7.76
N PRO A 106 -14.05 -10.64 9.04
CA PRO A 106 -12.94 -10.48 9.98
C PRO A 106 -11.83 -11.52 9.73
N SER A 107 -11.58 -11.91 8.47
CA SER A 107 -10.51 -12.86 8.18
C SER A 107 -9.14 -12.19 8.37
N PRO A 108 -8.18 -12.87 9.04
CA PRO A 108 -6.81 -12.39 9.14
C PRO A 108 -6.17 -12.09 7.78
N VAL A 109 -6.60 -12.82 6.74
CA VAL A 109 -6.15 -12.61 5.35
C VAL A 109 -6.64 -11.28 4.80
N GLN A 110 -7.90 -10.92 5.06
CA GLN A 110 -8.44 -9.62 4.63
C GLN A 110 -7.68 -8.45 5.26
N ASN A 111 -7.20 -8.59 6.50
CA ASN A 111 -6.37 -7.57 7.14
C ASN A 111 -5.05 -7.33 6.41
N LEU A 112 -4.37 -8.38 5.92
CA LEU A 112 -3.18 -8.23 5.09
C LEU A 112 -3.50 -7.56 3.75
N VAL A 113 -4.59 -7.95 3.09
CA VAL A 113 -5.03 -7.35 1.83
C VAL A 113 -5.34 -5.85 2.03
N LYS A 114 -6.05 -5.52 3.11
CA LYS A 114 -6.37 -4.14 3.48
C LYS A 114 -5.09 -3.35 3.76
N ARG A 115 -4.16 -3.91 4.54
CA ARG A 115 -2.87 -3.28 4.82
C ARG A 115 -2.10 -2.94 3.54
N LEU A 116 -1.99 -3.89 2.61
CA LEU A 116 -1.33 -3.65 1.32
C LEU A 116 -2.01 -2.52 0.54
N SER A 117 -3.35 -2.48 0.54
CA SER A 117 -4.11 -1.42 -0.14
C SER A 117 -3.89 -0.05 0.50
N GLU A 118 -3.87 0.04 1.83
CA GLU A 118 -3.64 1.28 2.57
C GLU A 118 -2.20 1.78 2.38
N ILE A 119 -1.19 0.92 2.44
CA ILE A 119 0.22 1.29 2.18
C ILE A 119 0.39 1.78 0.74
N SER A 120 -0.22 1.09 -0.23
CA SER A 120 -0.14 1.49 -1.65
C SER A 120 -0.77 2.87 -1.89
N SER A 121 -1.93 3.11 -1.27
CA SER A 121 -2.61 4.40 -1.30
C SER A 121 -1.79 5.49 -0.60
N TRP A 122 -1.21 5.18 0.57
CA TRP A 122 -0.35 6.08 1.33
C TRP A 122 0.91 6.48 0.57
N VAL A 123 1.64 5.53 -0.01
CA VAL A 123 2.81 5.81 -0.87
C VAL A 123 2.42 6.69 -2.06
N THR A 124 1.29 6.41 -2.70
CA THR A 124 0.77 7.23 -3.80
C THR A 124 0.47 8.66 -3.34
N HIS A 125 -0.21 8.80 -2.20
CA HIS A 125 -0.52 10.09 -1.60
C HIS A 125 0.75 10.88 -1.25
N LEU A 126 1.76 10.23 -0.66
CA LEU A 126 3.05 10.86 -0.37
C LEU A 126 3.67 11.47 -1.64
N ILE A 127 3.74 10.69 -2.73
CA ILE A 127 4.35 11.14 -3.99
C ILE A 127 3.57 12.31 -4.62
N LEU A 128 2.24 12.26 -4.59
CA LEU A 128 1.37 13.27 -5.20
C LEU A 128 1.24 14.56 -4.37
N SER A 129 1.40 14.47 -3.05
CA SER A 129 1.23 15.61 -2.13
C SER A 129 2.40 16.59 -2.11
N MET A 130 3.56 16.23 -2.67
CA MET A 130 4.76 17.07 -2.62
C MET A 130 4.64 18.29 -3.56
N PRO A 131 4.72 19.53 -3.05
CA PRO A 131 4.49 20.74 -3.85
C PRO A 131 5.67 21.09 -4.76
N THR A 132 6.91 20.77 -4.35
CA THR A 132 8.11 21.10 -5.14
C THR A 132 8.71 19.87 -5.82
N SER A 133 9.40 20.11 -6.95
CA SER A 133 10.09 19.05 -7.67
C SER A 133 11.24 18.45 -6.87
N GLU A 134 11.90 19.24 -6.02
CA GLU A 134 13.03 18.79 -5.22
C GLU A 134 12.58 17.93 -4.05
N GLU A 135 11.58 18.36 -3.29
CA GLU A 135 11.04 17.54 -2.19
C GLU A 135 10.45 16.24 -2.71
N ARG A 136 9.82 16.24 -3.90
CA ARG A 136 9.35 15.02 -4.55
C ARG A 136 10.50 14.05 -4.85
N LYS A 137 11.65 14.53 -5.31
CA LYS A 137 12.83 13.68 -5.52
C LYS A 137 13.36 13.12 -4.20
N THR A 138 13.49 13.95 -3.16
CA THR A 138 13.94 13.50 -1.83
C THR A 138 13.01 12.44 -1.25
N THR A 139 11.70 12.64 -1.40
CA THR A 139 10.65 11.69 -0.99
C THR A 139 10.80 10.37 -1.74
N LEU A 140 10.94 10.42 -3.07
CA LEU A 140 11.15 9.23 -3.90
C LEU A 140 12.42 8.48 -3.51
N ILE A 141 13.54 9.17 -3.30
CA ILE A 141 14.80 8.55 -2.84
C ILE A 141 14.60 7.86 -1.50
N SER A 142 13.89 8.49 -0.56
CA SER A 142 13.60 7.91 0.76
C SER A 142 12.72 6.67 0.65
N ILE A 143 11.70 6.70 -0.21
CA ILE A 143 10.84 5.54 -0.50
C ILE A 143 11.65 4.38 -1.11
N PHE A 144 12.54 4.65 -2.07
CA PHE A 144 13.39 3.60 -2.65
C PHE A 144 14.31 2.96 -1.61
N ARG A 145 14.95 3.77 -0.75
CA ARG A 145 15.78 3.26 0.36
C ARG A 145 14.97 2.44 1.36
N MET A 146 13.74 2.86 1.66
CA MET A 146 12.81 2.09 2.50
C MET A 146 12.51 0.73 1.84
N ILE A 147 12.17 0.70 0.54
CA ILE A 147 11.89 -0.54 -0.19
C ILE A 147 13.10 -1.49 -0.17
N ASP A 148 14.30 -0.97 -0.43
CA ASP A 148 15.53 -1.76 -0.37
C ASP A 148 15.76 -2.32 1.05
N THR A 149 15.45 -1.54 2.08
CA THR A 149 15.57 -2.00 3.47
C THR A 149 14.54 -3.06 3.82
N CYS A 150 13.26 -2.90 3.43
CA CYS A 150 12.23 -3.92 3.59
C CYS A 150 12.66 -5.24 2.92
N TRP A 151 13.20 -5.17 1.70
CA TRP A 151 13.70 -6.36 1.01
C TRP A 151 14.83 -7.07 1.78
N ASN A 152 15.71 -6.30 2.44
CA ASN A 152 16.80 -6.86 3.24
C ASN A 152 16.33 -7.47 4.57
N ILE A 153 15.20 -6.99 5.12
CA ILE A 153 14.58 -7.55 6.33
C ILE A 153 13.94 -8.91 6.04
N GLY A 154 13.26 -9.04 4.88
CA GLY A 154 12.54 -10.25 4.45
C GLY A 154 11.05 -10.13 4.71
#